data_AF-A0A2N5NB43-F1
#
_entry.id   AF-A0A2N5NB43-F1
#
_cell.length_a   1.000
_cell.length_b   1.000
_cell.length_c   1.000
_cell.angle_alpha   90.00
_cell.angle_beta   90.00
_cell.angle_gamma   90.00
#
_symmetry.space_group_name_H-M   'P 1'
#
loop_
_entity.id
_entity.type
_entity.pdbx_description
1 polymer ?
#
loop_
_entity_poly.entity_id
_entity_poly.type
_entity_poly.pdbx_seq_one_letter_code
_entity_poly.pdbx_strand_id
1 'polypeptide(L)'
;MAYQVIDGVSVWGDPDESALQQARTCAAHGRVVKTLLMADHHKGYSQPIGGVVAYDGQISPSGVGYDIACGNKAVRTTLLASDIKPRLGRIMDGIAANVSFGVGRVNGERVDHELFDDPDWDVYRTVGKQEHDKLKALARDQLGTVGSGNHFVDLFEEEGTGRLWVANHFGSRGFGHRTASGFLNLAAGRRFMDRAPGESMDQPPVLLELADELGDMYERAMRLAGRYAYAGRDYVMDKVLGLLGLLGAEADFAVHNHHNFA
;
A
#
# COMPACT_ATOMS: atom_id res chain seq x y z
N MET A 1 -20.23 -22.86 -9.37
CA MET A 1 -18.87 -22.30 -9.54
C MET A 1 -18.67 -21.25 -8.44
N ALA A 2 -17.44 -21.06 -7.95
CA ALA A 2 -17.15 -20.07 -6.90
C ALA A 2 -17.20 -18.61 -7.41
N TYR A 3 -17.31 -18.42 -8.73
CA TYR A 3 -17.38 -17.14 -9.41
C TYR A 3 -18.28 -17.25 -10.65
N GLN A 4 -18.70 -16.11 -11.18
CA GLN A 4 -19.42 -15.97 -12.45
C GLN A 4 -18.54 -15.28 -13.49
N VAL A 5 -18.81 -15.51 -14.78
CA VAL A 5 -18.11 -14.82 -15.87
C VAL A 5 -19.08 -13.85 -16.52
N ILE A 6 -18.76 -12.56 -16.46
CA ILE A 6 -19.56 -11.49 -17.07
C ILE A 6 -18.67 -10.75 -18.06
N ASP A 7 -19.01 -10.81 -19.35
CA ASP A 7 -18.28 -10.15 -20.44
C ASP A 7 -16.76 -10.43 -20.43
N GLY A 8 -16.38 -11.68 -20.10
CA GLY A 8 -14.97 -12.12 -20.03
C GLY A 8 -14.27 -11.83 -18.70
N VAL A 9 -14.88 -11.07 -17.80
CA VAL A 9 -14.39 -10.81 -16.43
C VAL A 9 -14.81 -11.94 -15.50
N SER A 10 -13.88 -12.48 -14.71
CA SER A 10 -14.20 -13.45 -13.65
C SER A 10 -14.56 -12.71 -12.36
N VAL A 11 -15.81 -12.84 -11.90
CA VAL A 11 -16.38 -12.04 -10.81
C VAL A 11 -16.77 -12.93 -9.63
N TRP A 12 -16.21 -12.65 -8.47
CA TRP A 12 -16.60 -13.23 -7.18
C TRP A 12 -17.59 -12.32 -6.47
N GLY A 13 -18.56 -12.92 -5.76
CA GLY A 13 -19.61 -12.16 -5.08
C GLY A 13 -20.63 -11.53 -6.02
N ASP A 14 -21.42 -10.61 -5.47
CA ASP A 14 -22.44 -9.86 -6.20
C ASP A 14 -21.81 -8.63 -6.89
N PRO A 15 -22.04 -8.42 -8.19
CA PRO A 15 -21.36 -7.38 -8.95
C PRO A 15 -21.90 -5.99 -8.61
N ASP A 16 -21.03 -5.09 -8.16
CA ASP A 16 -21.28 -3.65 -8.23
C ASP A 16 -21.11 -3.19 -9.69
N GLU A 17 -22.17 -2.64 -10.28
CA GLU A 17 -22.20 -2.30 -11.71
C GLU A 17 -21.12 -1.27 -12.08
N SER A 18 -20.77 -0.35 -11.17
CA SER A 18 -19.77 0.67 -11.45
C SER A 18 -18.35 0.10 -11.47
N ALA A 19 -18.04 -0.83 -10.58
CA ALA A 19 -16.78 -1.58 -10.60
C ALA A 19 -16.71 -2.57 -11.77
N LEU A 20 -17.82 -3.25 -12.09
CA LEU A 20 -17.91 -4.10 -13.27
C LEU A 20 -17.67 -3.31 -14.55
N GLN A 21 -18.21 -2.10 -14.65
CA GLN A 21 -17.95 -1.22 -15.78
C GLN A 21 -16.47 -0.83 -15.88
N GLN A 22 -15.80 -0.52 -14.77
CA GLN A 22 -14.35 -0.28 -14.77
C GLN A 22 -13.55 -1.52 -15.17
N ALA A 23 -13.94 -2.71 -14.70
CA ALA A 23 -13.31 -3.96 -15.09
C ALA A 23 -13.47 -4.26 -16.60
N ARG A 24 -14.66 -4.01 -17.16
CA ARG A 24 -14.91 -4.09 -18.61
C ARG A 24 -14.03 -3.12 -19.38
N THR A 25 -13.93 -1.87 -18.92
CA THR A 25 -13.03 -0.88 -19.50
C THR A 25 -11.60 -1.41 -19.48
N CYS A 26 -11.09 -1.86 -18.32
CA CYS A 26 -9.73 -2.40 -18.24
C CYS A 26 -9.52 -3.61 -19.17
N ALA A 27 -10.47 -4.53 -19.23
CA ALA A 27 -10.40 -5.72 -20.10
C ALA A 27 -10.32 -5.38 -21.61
N ALA A 28 -10.74 -4.18 -22.01
CA ALA A 28 -10.73 -3.72 -23.39
C ALA A 28 -9.54 -2.81 -23.75
N HIS A 29 -8.64 -2.49 -22.82
CA HIS A 29 -7.53 -1.56 -23.05
C HIS A 29 -6.18 -2.23 -22.77
N GLY A 30 -5.25 -2.16 -23.73
CA GLY A 30 -3.92 -2.78 -23.60
C GLY A 30 -3.87 -4.26 -23.96
N ARG A 31 -2.76 -4.91 -23.63
CA ARG A 31 -2.51 -6.34 -23.86
C ARG A 31 -2.99 -7.16 -22.68
N VAL A 32 -4.31 -7.19 -22.47
CA VAL A 32 -4.91 -7.90 -21.33
C VAL A 32 -4.84 -9.41 -21.54
N VAL A 33 -4.30 -10.12 -20.55
CA VAL A 33 -4.32 -11.58 -20.44
C VAL A 33 -5.55 -12.05 -19.67
N LYS A 34 -5.88 -11.39 -18.56
CA LYS A 34 -7.03 -11.74 -17.72
C LYS A 34 -7.48 -10.57 -16.84
N THR A 35 -8.80 -10.47 -16.65
CA THR A 35 -9.42 -9.55 -15.70
C THR A 35 -10.28 -10.31 -14.69
N LEU A 36 -10.10 -9.97 -13.41
CA LEU A 36 -10.82 -10.56 -12.30
C LEU A 36 -11.36 -9.45 -11.37
N LEU A 37 -12.50 -9.71 -10.73
CA LEU A 37 -13.09 -8.89 -9.68
C LEU A 37 -13.32 -9.75 -8.44
N MET A 38 -12.66 -9.40 -7.34
CA MET A 38 -12.76 -10.09 -6.05
C MET A 38 -14.08 -9.75 -5.36
N ALA A 39 -14.48 -10.50 -4.33
CA ALA A 39 -15.80 -10.36 -3.70
C ALA A 39 -16.06 -9.00 -3.02
N ASP A 40 -15.00 -8.25 -2.71
CA ASP A 40 -15.02 -6.94 -2.07
C ASP A 40 -14.89 -5.78 -3.08
N HIS A 41 -15.08 -6.07 -4.37
CA HIS A 41 -14.87 -5.08 -5.42
C HIS A 41 -15.81 -3.88 -5.31
N HIS A 42 -15.29 -2.69 -5.62
CA HIS A 42 -16.05 -1.45 -5.66
C HIS A 42 -15.33 -0.40 -6.50
N LYS A 43 -16.02 0.71 -6.78
CA LYS A 43 -15.52 1.75 -7.68
C LYS A 43 -14.17 2.33 -7.22
N GLY A 44 -13.18 2.30 -8.11
CA GLY A 44 -11.85 2.88 -7.90
C GLY A 44 -11.52 4.01 -8.88
N TYR A 45 -10.23 4.22 -9.16
CA TYR A 45 -9.73 5.22 -10.11
C TYR A 45 -9.22 4.53 -11.36
N SER A 46 -9.95 4.63 -12.48
CA SER A 46 -9.73 3.91 -13.74
C SER A 46 -9.89 2.39 -13.64
N GLN A 47 -9.36 1.78 -12.58
CA GLN A 47 -9.51 0.37 -12.24
C GLN A 47 -10.31 0.23 -10.93
N PRO A 48 -11.11 -0.84 -10.79
CA PRO A 48 -11.87 -1.09 -9.58
C PRO A 48 -10.97 -1.53 -8.42
N ILE A 49 -11.28 -1.10 -7.21
CA ILE A 49 -10.70 -1.70 -6.00
C ILE A 49 -11.21 -3.14 -5.91
N GLY A 50 -10.36 -4.08 -5.48
CA GLY A 50 -10.64 -5.52 -5.57
C GLY A 50 -10.53 -6.06 -7.00
N GLY A 51 -10.03 -5.28 -7.96
CA GLY A 51 -9.73 -5.72 -9.31
C GLY A 51 -8.34 -6.34 -9.43
N VAL A 52 -8.21 -7.33 -10.31
CA VAL A 52 -6.92 -7.85 -10.78
C VAL A 52 -6.94 -7.83 -12.29
N VAL A 53 -5.99 -7.12 -12.90
CA VAL A 53 -5.81 -7.11 -14.37
C VAL A 53 -4.39 -7.52 -14.68
N ALA A 54 -4.24 -8.68 -15.33
CA ALA A 54 -2.96 -9.15 -15.84
C ALA A 54 -2.75 -8.60 -17.25
N TYR A 55 -1.74 -7.75 -17.43
CA TYR A 55 -1.31 -7.27 -18.74
C TYR A 55 -0.01 -7.95 -19.16
N ASP A 56 0.14 -8.22 -20.45
CA ASP A 56 1.40 -8.68 -21.03
C ASP A 56 2.33 -7.49 -21.29
N GLY A 57 3.45 -7.42 -20.57
CA GLY A 57 4.50 -6.41 -20.73
C GLY A 57 4.09 -4.97 -20.41
N GLN A 58 2.97 -4.74 -19.72
CA GLN A 58 2.48 -3.40 -19.38
C GLN A 58 2.16 -3.29 -17.89
N ILE A 59 2.24 -2.08 -17.35
CA ILE A 59 1.89 -1.76 -15.96
C ILE A 59 1.03 -0.49 -15.91
N SER A 60 0.04 -0.48 -15.01
CA SER A 60 -0.83 0.68 -14.80
C SER A 60 -0.60 1.30 -13.42
N PRO A 61 -0.14 2.56 -13.31
CA PRO A 61 -0.02 3.22 -12.03
C PRO A 61 -1.34 3.32 -11.25
N SER A 62 -2.45 3.55 -11.96
CA SER A 62 -3.79 3.58 -11.33
C SER A 62 -4.30 2.18 -10.98
N GLY A 63 -3.78 1.14 -11.62
CA GLY A 63 -4.07 -0.26 -11.29
C GLY A 63 -3.31 -0.77 -10.07
N VAL A 64 -2.08 -0.32 -9.87
CA VAL A 64 -1.33 -0.53 -8.62
C VAL A 64 -2.00 0.24 -7.47
N GLY A 65 -2.48 1.46 -7.76
CA GLY A 65 -3.12 2.34 -6.80
C GLY A 65 -2.17 3.40 -6.23
N TYR A 66 -2.77 4.46 -5.66
CA TYR A 66 -2.01 5.62 -5.16
C TYR A 66 -1.22 5.30 -3.88
N ASP A 67 -1.79 4.57 -2.93
CA ASP A 67 -1.04 4.08 -1.77
C ASP A 67 -0.35 2.76 -2.14
N ILE A 68 0.76 2.88 -2.87
CA ILE A 68 1.56 1.74 -3.35
C ILE A 68 1.96 0.86 -2.17
N ALA A 69 1.75 -0.44 -2.31
CA ALA A 69 2.00 -1.45 -1.30
C ALA A 69 1.29 -1.19 0.04
N CYS A 70 0.12 -0.52 0.02
CA CYS A 70 -0.84 -0.65 1.11
C CYS A 70 -1.09 -2.12 1.39
N GLY A 71 -1.12 -2.49 2.66
CA GLY A 71 -0.89 -3.87 3.06
C GLY A 71 -0.93 -4.07 4.56
N ASN A 72 -0.96 -5.34 4.97
CA ASN A 72 -1.04 -5.71 6.37
C ASN A 72 0.29 -6.33 6.82
N LYS A 73 0.66 -6.08 8.07
CA LYS A 73 1.56 -6.95 8.83
C LYS A 73 0.83 -7.40 10.08
N ALA A 74 0.78 -8.71 10.32
CA ALA A 74 0.19 -9.30 11.50
C ALA A 74 1.20 -10.24 12.17
N VAL A 75 1.35 -10.14 13.49
CA VAL A 75 2.25 -10.95 14.29
C VAL A 75 1.48 -11.60 15.42
N ARG A 76 1.56 -12.93 15.52
CA ARG A 76 1.07 -13.67 16.67
C ARG A 76 2.14 -13.69 17.75
N THR A 77 1.71 -13.45 18.98
CA THR A 77 2.59 -13.43 20.14
C THR A 77 2.39 -14.66 21.04
N THR A 78 3.37 -14.91 21.89
CA THR A 78 3.27 -15.90 22.98
C THR A 78 2.31 -15.51 24.10
N LEU A 79 1.77 -14.29 24.09
CA LEU A 79 0.74 -13.85 25.05
C LEU A 79 -0.66 -14.33 24.65
N LEU A 80 -1.53 -14.41 25.64
CA LEU A 80 -2.98 -14.50 25.47
C LEU A 80 -3.60 -13.11 25.57
N ALA A 81 -4.75 -12.91 24.92
CA ALA A 81 -5.52 -11.67 25.06
C ALA A 81 -5.91 -11.40 26.53
N SER A 82 -6.13 -12.45 27.33
CA SER A 82 -6.37 -12.35 28.77
C SER A 82 -5.22 -11.70 29.55
N ASP A 83 -3.99 -11.84 29.09
CA ASP A 83 -2.80 -11.30 29.78
C ASP A 83 -2.76 -9.78 29.71
N ILE A 84 -3.33 -9.22 28.63
CA ILE A 84 -3.36 -7.76 28.40
C ILE A 84 -4.67 -7.11 28.80
N LYS A 85 -5.80 -7.86 28.87
CA LYS A 85 -7.14 -7.33 29.16
C LYS A 85 -7.18 -6.36 30.35
N PRO A 86 -6.56 -6.65 31.52
CA PRO A 86 -6.57 -5.73 32.67
C PRO A 86 -5.84 -4.40 32.44
N ARG A 87 -4.97 -4.31 31.42
CA ARG A 87 -4.11 -3.15 31.13
C ARG A 87 -4.30 -2.61 29.72
N LEU A 88 -5.31 -3.11 28.99
CA LEU A 88 -5.52 -2.82 27.57
C LEU A 88 -5.55 -1.32 27.29
N GLY A 89 -6.29 -0.53 28.08
CA GLY A 89 -6.35 0.92 27.92
C GLY A 89 -4.96 1.58 27.98
N ARG A 90 -4.14 1.20 28.97
CA ARG A 90 -2.77 1.73 29.11
C ARG A 90 -1.85 1.30 27.96
N ILE A 91 -2.04 0.08 27.43
CA ILE A 91 -1.28 -0.40 26.27
C ILE A 91 -1.66 0.41 25.04
N MET A 92 -2.96 0.61 24.80
CA MET A 92 -3.46 1.41 23.68
C MET A 92 -3.01 2.87 23.78
N ASP A 93 -3.04 3.47 24.97
CA ASP A 93 -2.47 4.81 25.22
C ASP A 93 -0.97 4.84 24.90
N GLY A 94 -0.23 3.79 25.28
CA GLY A 94 1.18 3.62 24.96
C GLY A 94 1.43 3.55 23.45
N ILE A 95 0.63 2.77 22.71
CA ILE A 95 0.71 2.68 21.25
C ILE A 95 0.42 4.06 20.63
N ALA A 96 -0.66 4.72 21.04
CA ALA A 96 -1.05 6.04 20.53
C ALA A 96 0.01 7.12 20.82
N ALA A 97 0.74 7.02 21.93
CA ALA A 97 1.82 7.95 22.28
C ALA A 97 3.13 7.71 21.51
N ASN A 98 3.38 6.47 21.07
CA ASN A 98 4.65 6.06 20.43
C ASN A 98 4.53 5.85 18.91
N VAL A 99 3.32 5.82 18.37
CA VAL A 99 3.05 5.63 16.93
C VAL A 99 2.32 6.86 16.39
N SER A 100 2.76 7.35 15.24
CA SER A 100 2.23 8.58 14.63
C SER A 100 1.07 8.29 13.67
N PHE A 101 -0.12 8.79 14.02
CA PHE A 101 -1.35 8.68 13.22
C PHE A 101 -1.81 10.04 12.68
N GLY A 102 -2.41 10.05 11.50
CA GLY A 102 -3.01 11.21 10.84
C GLY A 102 -2.41 11.57 9.48
N VAL A 103 -3.12 12.42 8.74
CA VAL A 103 -2.68 12.94 7.44
C VAL A 103 -1.46 13.85 7.61
N GLY A 104 -0.44 13.67 6.78
CA GLY A 104 0.69 14.59 6.70
C GLY A 104 1.57 14.64 7.96
N ARG A 105 1.43 13.66 8.86
CA ARG A 105 2.30 13.57 10.03
C ARG A 105 3.72 13.20 9.65
N VAL A 106 4.63 13.63 10.51
CA VAL A 106 6.03 13.25 10.52
C VAL A 106 6.25 12.29 11.68
N ASN A 107 7.19 11.37 11.55
CA ASN A 107 7.61 10.53 12.66
C ASN A 107 8.43 11.38 13.65
N GLY A 108 8.11 11.30 14.93
CA GLY A 108 8.83 12.05 15.98
C GLY A 108 10.29 11.60 16.12
N GLU A 109 10.60 10.40 15.66
CA GLU A 109 11.95 9.84 15.61
C GLU A 109 12.38 9.63 14.16
N ARG A 110 13.63 9.99 13.85
CA ARG A 110 14.21 9.71 12.54
C ARG A 110 14.53 8.22 12.45
N VAL A 111 13.86 7.53 11.55
CA VAL A 111 14.11 6.11 11.27
C VAL A 111 15.28 6.00 10.30
N ASP A 112 16.40 5.44 10.75
CA ASP A 112 17.52 5.11 9.88
C ASP A 112 17.31 3.70 9.29
N HIS A 113 17.48 3.57 7.97
CA HIS A 113 17.21 2.34 7.26
C HIS A 113 17.96 2.33 5.92
N GLU A 114 18.48 1.17 5.54
CA GLU A 114 19.20 0.95 4.26
C GLU A 114 18.36 1.30 3.01
N LEU A 115 17.04 1.43 3.14
CA LEU A 115 16.16 1.77 2.02
C LEU A 115 16.47 3.16 1.46
N PHE A 116 17.07 4.04 2.27
CA PHE A 116 17.46 5.37 1.83
C PHE A 116 18.76 5.37 1.03
N ASP A 117 19.49 4.27 1.00
CA ASP A 117 20.69 4.07 0.18
C ASP A 117 20.40 3.18 -1.05
N ASP A 118 19.14 2.78 -1.23
CA ASP A 118 18.68 1.98 -2.34
C ASP A 118 18.96 2.67 -3.70
N PRO A 119 19.54 1.96 -4.69
CA PRO A 119 19.87 2.53 -5.99
C PRO A 119 18.64 2.99 -6.79
N ASP A 120 17.43 2.50 -6.48
CA ASP A 120 16.21 2.93 -7.19
C ASP A 120 15.77 4.35 -6.85
N TRP A 121 16.37 5.01 -5.85
CA TRP A 121 16.23 6.46 -5.69
C TRP A 121 16.69 7.23 -6.95
N ASP A 122 17.54 6.63 -7.78
CA ASP A 122 18.04 7.21 -9.01
C ASP A 122 16.94 7.45 -10.05
N VAL A 123 15.84 6.71 -9.98
CA VAL A 123 14.66 6.97 -10.80
C VAL A 123 14.23 8.43 -10.64
N TYR A 124 14.12 8.92 -9.41
CA TYR A 124 13.73 10.30 -9.17
C TYR A 124 14.85 11.30 -9.51
N ARG A 125 16.13 10.88 -9.46
CA ARG A 125 17.25 11.73 -9.94
C ARG A 125 17.18 11.94 -11.45
N THR A 126 16.79 10.91 -12.20
CA THR A 126 16.55 10.98 -13.65
C THR A 126 15.39 11.92 -13.97
N VAL A 127 14.31 11.90 -13.17
CA VAL A 127 13.22 12.88 -13.30
C VAL A 127 13.72 14.31 -13.03
N GLY A 128 14.49 14.49 -11.95
CA GLY A 128 15.11 15.78 -11.63
C GLY A 128 15.62 15.82 -10.19
N LYS A 129 16.72 16.57 -9.98
CA LYS A 129 17.33 16.71 -8.64
C LYS A 129 16.32 17.21 -7.59
N GLN A 130 15.47 18.17 -7.96
CA GLN A 130 14.50 18.74 -7.03
C GLN A 130 13.42 17.73 -6.62
N GLU A 131 12.96 16.92 -7.56
CA GLU A 131 11.99 15.83 -7.37
C GLU A 131 12.56 14.77 -6.43
N HIS A 132 13.77 14.30 -6.71
CA HIS A 132 14.51 13.39 -5.86
C HIS A 132 14.61 13.90 -4.42
N ASP A 133 15.18 15.11 -4.24
CA ASP A 133 15.48 15.62 -2.90
C ASP A 133 14.18 15.82 -2.08
N LYS A 134 13.11 16.30 -2.71
CA LYS A 134 11.80 16.48 -2.05
C LYS A 134 11.14 15.16 -1.68
N LEU A 135 11.13 14.17 -2.57
CA LEU A 135 10.51 12.88 -2.30
C LEU A 135 11.28 12.09 -1.25
N LYS A 136 12.61 12.15 -1.30
CA LYS A 136 13.47 11.47 -0.33
C LYS A 136 13.35 12.09 1.06
N ALA A 137 13.26 13.42 1.14
CA ALA A 137 12.95 14.11 2.40
C ALA A 137 11.56 13.72 2.93
N LEU A 138 10.52 13.75 2.08
CA LEU A 138 9.16 13.34 2.45
C LEU A 138 9.13 11.89 2.97
N ALA A 139 9.82 10.97 2.31
CA ALA A 139 9.91 9.58 2.73
C ALA A 139 10.64 9.45 4.07
N ARG A 140 11.76 10.16 4.28
CA ARG A 140 12.46 10.18 5.58
C ARG A 140 11.56 10.69 6.70
N ASP A 141 10.79 11.73 6.44
CA ASP A 141 9.89 12.33 7.43
C ASP A 141 8.71 11.41 7.79
N GLN A 142 8.24 10.59 6.85
CA GLN A 142 7.02 9.78 7.02
C GLN A 142 7.26 8.31 7.37
N LEU A 143 8.50 7.81 7.30
CA LEU A 143 8.79 6.40 7.56
C LEU A 143 8.40 6.04 9.00
N GLY A 144 7.58 5.01 9.16
CA GLY A 144 7.06 4.59 10.47
C GLY A 144 5.82 5.37 10.95
N THR A 145 5.22 6.22 10.11
CA THR A 145 3.88 6.80 10.37
C THR A 145 2.79 5.90 9.78
N VAL A 146 1.65 5.78 10.45
CA VAL A 146 0.53 4.92 10.02
C VAL A 146 -0.36 5.65 9.02
N GLY A 147 -0.66 6.92 9.30
CA GLY A 147 -1.58 7.70 8.47
C GLY A 147 -3.02 7.73 8.93
N SER A 148 -3.92 7.78 7.96
CA SER A 148 -5.36 7.98 8.13
C SER A 148 -6.13 7.13 7.13
N GLY A 149 -7.46 7.22 7.13
CA GLY A 149 -8.31 6.39 6.26
C GLY A 149 -8.59 5.06 6.94
N ASN A 150 -8.41 3.96 6.22
CA ASN A 150 -8.57 2.59 6.74
C ASN A 150 -7.30 2.03 7.42
N HIS A 151 -6.32 2.90 7.71
CA HIS A 151 -5.04 2.51 8.31
C HIS A 151 -5.14 2.40 9.84
N PHE A 152 -4.56 1.36 10.42
CA PHE A 152 -4.68 1.05 11.84
C PHE A 152 -3.44 0.36 12.44
N VAL A 153 -3.43 0.30 13.78
CA VAL A 153 -2.58 -0.58 14.59
C VAL A 153 -3.45 -1.14 15.70
N ASP A 154 -3.79 -2.41 15.62
CA ASP A 154 -4.82 -3.04 16.46
C ASP A 154 -4.30 -4.33 17.10
N LEU A 155 -4.97 -4.70 18.20
CA LEU A 155 -4.73 -5.92 18.95
C LEU A 155 -5.93 -6.86 18.77
N PHE A 156 -5.68 -8.10 18.38
CA PHE A 156 -6.71 -9.10 18.10
C PHE A 156 -6.55 -10.34 18.99
N GLU A 157 -7.67 -11.02 19.27
CA GLU A 157 -7.70 -12.31 19.94
C GLU A 157 -7.95 -13.40 18.90
N GLU A 158 -7.06 -14.39 18.81
CA GLU A 158 -7.24 -15.56 17.95
C GLU A 158 -8.38 -16.44 18.47
N GLU A 159 -9.40 -16.65 17.65
CA GLU A 159 -10.51 -17.52 18.01
C GLU A 159 -10.01 -18.96 18.27
N GLY A 160 -10.51 -19.57 19.35
CA GLY A 160 -10.17 -20.94 19.74
C GLY A 160 -8.93 -21.07 20.62
N THR A 161 -7.86 -20.28 20.38
CA THR A 161 -6.63 -20.37 21.18
C THR A 161 -6.51 -19.24 22.21
N GLY A 162 -7.16 -18.10 21.99
CA GLY A 162 -7.03 -16.88 22.81
C GLY A 162 -5.70 -16.16 22.62
N ARG A 163 -4.87 -16.55 21.64
CA ARG A 163 -3.56 -15.93 21.37
C ARG A 163 -3.72 -14.47 20.97
N LEU A 164 -2.84 -13.63 21.50
CA LEU A 164 -2.79 -12.22 21.14
C LEU A 164 -2.07 -12.03 19.82
N TRP A 165 -2.71 -11.32 18.91
CA TRP A 165 -2.14 -10.84 17.67
C TRP A 165 -2.02 -9.32 17.70
N VAL A 166 -0.94 -8.83 17.10
CA VAL A 166 -0.77 -7.41 16.76
C VAL A 166 -0.85 -7.30 15.25
N ALA A 167 -1.68 -6.39 14.72
CA ALA A 167 -1.66 -6.11 13.30
C ALA A 167 -1.59 -4.61 13.01
N ASN A 168 -0.92 -4.27 11.92
CA ASN A 168 -0.94 -2.93 11.36
C ASN A 168 -1.30 -2.97 9.88
N HIS A 169 -1.96 -1.90 9.43
CA HIS A 169 -2.42 -1.72 8.07
C HIS A 169 -2.09 -0.31 7.61
N PHE A 170 -1.18 -0.18 6.65
CA PHE A 170 -0.87 1.08 5.96
C PHE A 170 0.11 0.82 4.81
N GLY A 171 0.17 1.74 3.84
CA GLY A 171 1.11 1.67 2.71
C GLY A 171 2.28 2.64 2.77
N SER A 172 2.71 3.07 1.59
CA SER A 172 3.88 3.92 1.37
C SER A 172 3.61 5.42 1.56
N ARG A 173 2.46 5.78 2.15
CA ARG A 173 2.18 7.15 2.63
C ARG A 173 2.20 8.16 1.49
N GLY A 174 2.60 9.41 1.78
CA GLY A 174 2.74 10.44 0.75
C GLY A 174 3.77 10.10 -0.31
N PHE A 175 4.77 9.26 0.00
CA PHE A 175 5.78 8.84 -0.96
C PHE A 175 5.19 8.00 -2.10
N GLY A 176 4.41 6.96 -1.79
CA GLY A 176 3.69 6.17 -2.80
C GLY A 176 2.72 7.01 -3.62
N HIS A 177 1.90 7.81 -2.94
CA HIS A 177 0.91 8.66 -3.60
C HIS A 177 1.59 9.62 -4.59
N ARG A 178 2.69 10.26 -4.19
CA ARG A 178 3.43 11.17 -5.07
C ARG A 178 4.07 10.43 -6.23
N THR A 179 4.57 9.22 -5.99
CA THR A 179 5.10 8.33 -7.04
C THR A 179 4.04 8.01 -8.08
N ALA A 180 2.89 7.45 -7.68
CA ALA A 180 1.80 7.12 -8.60
C ALA A 180 1.34 8.36 -9.39
N SER A 181 1.04 9.47 -8.69
CA SER A 181 0.60 10.71 -9.36
C SER A 181 1.65 11.30 -10.30
N GLY A 182 2.94 11.17 -9.97
CA GLY A 182 4.03 11.72 -10.76
C GLY A 182 4.25 10.95 -12.06
N PHE A 183 4.16 9.63 -12.03
CA PHE A 183 4.23 8.82 -13.25
C PHE A 183 3.00 9.00 -14.15
N LEU A 184 1.80 9.19 -13.57
CA LEU A 184 0.62 9.58 -14.34
C LEU A 184 0.80 10.95 -15.02
N ASN A 185 1.43 11.92 -14.34
CA ASN A 185 1.76 13.21 -14.95
C ASN A 185 2.76 13.05 -16.10
N LEU A 186 3.84 12.28 -15.91
CA LEU A 186 4.85 12.06 -16.95
C LEU A 186 4.24 11.38 -18.19
N ALA A 187 3.38 10.37 -17.99
CA ALA A 187 2.65 9.71 -19.07
C ALA A 187 1.75 10.68 -19.86
N ALA A 188 1.23 11.72 -19.20
CA ALA A 188 0.44 12.78 -19.81
C ALA A 188 1.28 13.93 -20.41
N GLY A 189 2.62 13.81 -20.46
CA GLY A 189 3.52 14.86 -20.95
C GLY A 189 3.64 16.07 -20.02
N ARG A 190 3.32 15.90 -18.74
CA ARG A 190 3.34 16.95 -17.71
C ARG A 190 4.55 16.77 -16.79
N ARG A 191 4.82 17.76 -15.93
CA ARG A 191 5.91 17.64 -14.96
C ARG A 191 5.48 16.72 -13.82
N PHE A 192 6.42 15.92 -13.32
CA PHE A 192 6.17 14.94 -12.25
C PHE A 192 5.43 15.53 -11.04
N MET A 193 5.84 16.71 -10.57
CA MET A 193 5.27 17.35 -9.37
C MET A 193 4.02 18.19 -9.63
N ASP A 194 3.50 18.23 -10.86
CA ASP A 194 2.24 18.92 -11.13
C ASP A 194 1.09 18.25 -10.36
N ARG A 195 0.00 18.98 -10.13
CA ARG A 195 -1.22 18.36 -9.58
C ARG A 195 -1.70 17.32 -10.59
N ALA A 196 -1.88 16.07 -10.15
CA ALA A 196 -2.41 15.00 -11.00
C ALA A 196 -3.60 15.53 -11.82
N PRO A 197 -3.71 15.16 -13.11
CA PRO A 197 -4.93 15.47 -13.86
C PRO A 197 -6.11 14.98 -13.03
N GLY A 198 -7.23 15.71 -13.05
CA GLY A 198 -8.45 15.20 -12.44
C GLY A 198 -8.84 13.94 -13.19
N GLU A 199 -8.34 12.80 -12.74
CA GLU A 199 -8.65 11.51 -13.33
C GLU A 199 -10.15 11.33 -13.18
N SER A 200 -10.85 11.18 -14.30
CA SER A 200 -12.22 10.70 -14.22
C SER A 200 -12.12 9.28 -13.66
N MET A 201 -12.92 8.96 -12.64
CA MET A 201 -12.92 7.61 -12.07
C MET A 201 -13.16 6.54 -13.14
N ASP A 202 -13.86 6.88 -14.22
CA ASP A 202 -14.26 5.97 -15.29
C ASP A 202 -13.38 6.06 -16.55
N GLN A 203 -12.26 6.78 -16.51
CA GLN A 203 -11.34 6.83 -17.66
C GLN A 203 -10.62 5.49 -17.87
N PRO A 204 -10.17 5.18 -19.10
CA PRO A 204 -9.31 4.03 -19.34
C PRO A 204 -8.01 4.08 -18.53
N PRO A 205 -7.44 2.91 -18.17
CA PRO A 205 -6.18 2.87 -17.44
C PRO A 205 -5.04 3.45 -18.29
N VAL A 206 -4.17 4.24 -17.65
CA VAL A 206 -2.88 4.63 -18.23
C VAL A 206 -1.96 3.43 -18.16
N LEU A 207 -1.46 2.98 -19.30
CA LEU A 207 -0.57 1.83 -19.41
C LEU A 207 0.83 2.28 -19.82
N LEU A 208 1.82 1.85 -19.06
CA LEU A 208 3.23 2.04 -19.34
C LEU A 208 3.81 0.73 -19.87
N GLU A 209 4.54 0.79 -20.99
CA GLU A 209 5.29 -0.34 -21.51
C GLU A 209 6.51 -0.60 -20.64
N LEU A 210 6.63 -1.79 -20.05
CA LEU A 210 7.76 -2.14 -19.18
C LEU A 210 9.11 -2.13 -19.93
N ALA A 211 9.08 -2.28 -21.26
CA ALA A 211 10.26 -2.21 -22.11
C ALA A 211 10.76 -0.78 -22.36
N ASP A 212 9.92 0.23 -22.12
CA ASP A 212 10.27 1.64 -22.34
C ASP A 212 10.80 2.27 -21.04
N GLU A 213 11.59 3.34 -21.20
CA GLU A 213 12.24 4.04 -20.07
C GLU A 213 11.24 4.44 -18.97
N LEU A 214 10.08 4.98 -19.32
CA LEU A 214 9.09 5.40 -18.34
C LEU A 214 8.47 4.22 -17.57
N GLY A 215 8.29 3.07 -18.23
CA GLY A 215 7.74 1.87 -17.60
C GLY A 215 8.74 1.19 -16.67
N ASP A 216 10.01 1.05 -17.09
CA ASP A 216 11.11 0.57 -16.23
C ASP A 216 11.26 1.47 -14.99
N MET A 217 11.28 2.79 -15.20
CA MET A 217 11.34 3.75 -14.11
C MET A 217 10.17 3.59 -13.14
N TYR A 218 8.94 3.40 -13.63
CA TYR A 218 7.78 3.22 -12.76
C TYR A 218 7.85 1.91 -11.99
N GLU A 219 8.23 0.80 -12.64
CA GLU A 219 8.36 -0.50 -11.97
C GLU A 219 9.37 -0.41 -10.81
N ARG A 220 10.54 0.18 -11.05
CA ARG A 220 11.56 0.38 -10.02
C ARG A 220 11.09 1.29 -8.90
N ALA A 221 10.44 2.41 -9.23
CA ALA A 221 9.87 3.32 -8.22
C ALA A 221 8.76 2.66 -7.39
N MET A 222 7.90 1.85 -8.01
CA MET A 222 6.86 1.08 -7.34
C MET A 222 7.48 0.05 -6.40
N ARG A 223 8.51 -0.68 -6.84
CA ARG A 223 9.23 -1.65 -6.00
C ARG A 223 9.91 -0.97 -4.81
N LEU A 224 10.52 0.19 -5.01
CA LEU A 224 11.08 1.02 -3.92
C LEU A 224 10.01 1.47 -2.93
N ALA A 225 8.85 1.94 -3.41
CA ALA A 225 7.70 2.27 -2.56
C ALA A 225 7.17 1.03 -1.81
N GLY A 226 7.23 -0.15 -2.43
CA GLY A 226 6.97 -1.44 -1.80
C GLY A 226 7.88 -1.71 -0.61
N ARG A 227 9.20 -1.65 -0.82
CA ARG A 227 10.20 -1.81 0.25
C ARG A 227 10.00 -0.78 1.36
N TYR A 228 9.71 0.48 1.01
CA TYR A 228 9.39 1.54 1.96
C TYR A 228 8.16 1.21 2.82
N ALA A 229 7.08 0.71 2.21
CA ALA A 229 5.87 0.34 2.95
C ALA A 229 6.13 -0.83 3.92
N TYR A 230 6.93 -1.82 3.51
CA TYR A 230 7.35 -2.93 4.36
C TYR A 230 8.16 -2.43 5.56
N ALA A 231 9.22 -1.65 5.32
CA ALA A 231 10.05 -1.07 6.36
C ALA A 231 9.24 -0.22 7.37
N GLY A 232 8.26 0.54 6.89
CA GLY A 232 7.34 1.29 7.75
C GLY A 232 6.52 0.37 8.67
N ARG A 233 5.90 -0.67 8.10
CA ARG A 233 5.12 -1.66 8.86
C ARG A 233 5.96 -2.45 9.84
N ASP A 234 7.21 -2.75 9.49
CA ASP A 234 8.17 -3.40 10.39
C ASP A 234 8.50 -2.51 11.57
N TYR A 235 8.88 -1.25 11.33
CA TYR A 235 9.17 -0.27 12.37
C TYR A 235 8.01 -0.12 13.38
N VAL A 236 6.78 0.05 12.88
CA VAL A 236 5.60 0.20 13.75
C VAL A 236 5.33 -1.08 14.54
N MET A 237 5.49 -2.24 13.90
CA MET A 237 5.32 -3.54 14.58
C MET A 237 6.34 -3.71 15.69
N ASP A 238 7.62 -3.40 15.44
CA ASP A 238 8.69 -3.52 16.42
C ASP A 238 8.47 -2.57 17.61
N LYS A 239 7.96 -1.36 17.38
CA LYS A 239 7.57 -0.44 18.46
C LYS A 239 6.46 -1.03 19.33
N VAL A 240 5.42 -1.61 18.72
CA VAL A 240 4.29 -2.18 19.47
C VAL A 240 4.70 -3.45 20.22
N LEU A 241 5.47 -4.34 19.58
CA LEU A 241 6.01 -5.53 20.22
C LEU A 241 6.98 -5.17 21.35
N GLY A 242 7.78 -4.11 21.20
CA GLY A 242 8.64 -3.59 22.28
C GLY A 242 7.85 -3.14 23.51
N LEU A 243 6.68 -2.50 23.33
CA LEU A 243 5.79 -2.15 24.43
C LEU A 243 5.21 -3.40 25.12
N LEU A 244 4.86 -4.43 24.34
CA LEU A 244 4.36 -5.71 24.86
C LEU A 244 5.48 -6.60 25.43
N GLY A 245 6.73 -6.40 25.04
CA GLY A 245 7.90 -7.12 25.54
C GLY A 245 8.12 -6.93 27.05
N LEU A 246 7.64 -5.80 27.61
CA LEU A 246 7.58 -5.58 29.06
C LEU A 246 6.67 -6.60 29.80
N LEU A 247 5.82 -7.31 29.06
CA LEU A 247 4.95 -8.38 29.53
C LEU A 247 5.47 -9.77 29.11
N GLY A 248 6.64 -9.86 28.48
CA GLY A 248 7.22 -11.12 28.00
C GLY A 248 6.69 -11.60 26.65
N ALA A 249 6.13 -10.71 25.83
CA ALA A 249 5.70 -11.07 24.48
C ALA A 249 6.88 -11.45 23.58
N GLU A 250 6.80 -12.62 22.95
CA GLU A 250 7.68 -13.05 21.86
C GLU A 250 6.84 -13.32 20.61
N ALA A 251 7.35 -13.00 19.43
CA ALA A 251 6.70 -13.28 18.16
C ALA A 251 6.99 -14.72 17.72
N ASP A 252 5.96 -15.54 17.50
CA ASP A 252 6.13 -16.93 17.03
C ASP A 252 5.64 -17.17 15.60
N PHE A 253 4.89 -16.22 15.03
CA PHE A 253 4.39 -16.29 13.67
C PHE A 253 4.11 -14.88 13.13
N ALA A 254 4.39 -14.67 11.85
CA ALA A 254 4.14 -13.39 11.19
C ALA A 254 3.65 -13.59 9.75
N VAL A 255 2.76 -12.69 9.33
CA VAL A 255 2.34 -12.52 7.92
C VAL A 255 2.54 -11.06 7.56
N HIS A 256 3.13 -10.81 6.40
CA HIS A 256 3.37 -9.47 5.89
C HIS A 256 3.10 -9.47 4.39
N ASN A 257 2.10 -8.70 3.95
CA ASN A 257 1.69 -8.66 2.56
C ASN A 257 1.30 -7.24 2.13
N HIS A 258 1.05 -7.10 0.83
CA HIS A 258 0.44 -5.93 0.21
C HIS A 258 -0.84 -6.34 -0.54
N HIS A 259 -1.74 -5.39 -0.73
CA HIS A 259 -2.95 -5.54 -1.55
C HIS A 259 -3.03 -4.52 -2.72
N ASN A 260 -2.13 -3.54 -2.75
CA ASN A 260 -1.95 -2.57 -3.84
C ASN A 260 -0.56 -2.70 -4.47
N PHE A 261 -0.35 -3.60 -5.44
CA PHE A 261 0.98 -3.86 -6.00
C PHE A 261 0.91 -4.58 -7.36
N ALA A 262 2.02 -4.61 -8.11
CA ALA A 262 2.19 -5.35 -9.36
C ALA A 262 3.53 -6.09 -9.41
#